data_AF-Q8LK62-F1
#
_entry.id   AF-Q8LK62-F1
#
_cell.length_a   1.000
_cell.length_b   1.000
_cell.length_c   1.000
_cell.angle_alpha   90.00
_cell.angle_beta   90.00
_cell.angle_gamma   90.00
#
_symmetry.space_group_name_H-M   'P 1'
#
loop_
_entity.id
_entity.type
_entity.pdbx_description
1 polymer ?
#
loop_
_entity_poly.entity_id
_entity_poly.type
_entity_poly.pdbx_seq_one_letter_code
_entity_poly.pdbx_strand_id
1 'polypeptide(L)'
;KGRWEKPGHSPLFGYDFWYQPRHKTMISSSWGAPAAFTKGFNLQHVSDGLYGRHLNVYSWPDGELKQTMDLGNTGLLPLEIRFLHDPSKDTGFVGCALTSNMVRFFKTSDGSWSHEIAISVKPLKVKNWILPEMPGLITDFLISLDDRFL
;
A
#
# COMPACT_ATOMS: atom_id res chain seq x y z
N LYS A 1 7.64 -25.82 -7.63
CA LYS A 1 7.67 -24.34 -7.58
C LYS A 1 6.43 -23.89 -6.81
N GLY A 2 6.59 -23.06 -5.78
CA GLY A 2 5.51 -22.55 -4.93
C GLY A 2 5.56 -21.03 -4.83
N ARG A 3 4.82 -20.45 -3.89
CA ARG A 3 4.89 -19.01 -3.59
C ARG A 3 6.24 -18.67 -2.94
N TRP A 4 6.62 -17.39 -2.96
CA TRP A 4 7.91 -16.93 -2.45
C TRP A 4 7.94 -16.88 -0.92
N GLU A 5 6.84 -16.46 -0.29
CA GLU A 5 6.75 -16.41 1.16
C GLU A 5 6.79 -17.80 1.80
N LYS A 6 7.34 -17.86 3.01
CA LYS A 6 7.38 -19.10 3.79
C LYS A 6 5.96 -19.60 4.08
N PRO A 7 5.74 -20.93 4.16
CA PRO A 7 4.46 -21.48 4.57
C PRO A 7 3.97 -20.85 5.88
N GLY A 8 2.71 -20.39 5.90
CA GLY A 8 2.12 -19.70 7.05
C GLY A 8 2.33 -18.17 7.09
N HIS A 9 3.08 -17.59 6.16
CA HIS A 9 3.35 -16.15 6.10
C HIS A 9 2.60 -15.42 4.96
N SER A 10 1.57 -16.07 4.39
CA SER A 10 0.73 -15.45 3.36
C SER A 10 -0.21 -14.40 3.98
N PRO A 11 -0.30 -13.19 3.42
CA PRO A 11 -1.22 -12.17 3.90
C PRO A 11 -2.64 -12.47 3.41
N LEU A 12 -3.65 -11.81 3.97
CA LEU A 12 -5.04 -11.98 3.53
C LEU A 12 -5.23 -11.55 2.07
N PHE A 13 -4.63 -10.42 1.69
CA PHE A 13 -4.63 -9.87 0.34
C PHE A 13 -3.20 -9.46 -0.05
N GLY A 14 -2.94 -9.43 -1.36
CA GLY A 14 -1.72 -8.88 -1.95
C GLY A 14 -2.06 -8.06 -3.19
N TYR A 15 -1.17 -7.14 -3.58
CA TYR A 15 -1.25 -6.41 -4.83
C TYR A 15 0.15 -6.19 -5.42
N ASP A 16 0.86 -5.17 -4.97
CA ASP A 16 2.20 -4.81 -5.42
C ASP A 16 3.23 -5.04 -4.31
N PHE A 17 4.51 -5.06 -4.65
CA PHE A 17 5.60 -5.18 -3.69
C PHE A 17 6.88 -4.51 -4.17
N TRP A 18 7.68 -4.03 -3.22
CA TRP A 18 9.03 -3.57 -3.49
C TRP A 18 9.98 -4.08 -2.40
N TYR A 19 11.22 -4.43 -2.79
CA TYR A 19 12.25 -4.89 -1.88
C TYR A 19 13.42 -3.91 -1.78
N GLN A 20 13.96 -3.77 -0.57
CA GLN A 20 15.14 -2.96 -0.27
C GLN A 20 16.24 -3.85 0.35
N PRO A 21 17.18 -4.38 -0.46
CA PRO A 21 18.12 -5.41 -0.01
C PRO A 21 19.07 -4.98 1.11
N ARG A 22 19.52 -3.71 1.12
CA ARG A 22 20.42 -3.22 2.19
C ARG A 22 19.77 -3.23 3.56
N HIS A 23 18.44 -3.14 3.59
CA HIS A 23 17.65 -3.21 4.81
C HIS A 23 17.08 -4.61 5.09
N LYS A 24 17.35 -5.60 4.20
CA LYS A 24 16.84 -6.97 4.27
C LYS A 24 15.31 -7.03 4.41
N THR A 25 14.62 -6.14 3.68
CA THR A 25 13.17 -5.99 3.79
C THR A 25 12.51 -6.00 2.42
N MET A 26 11.33 -6.60 2.35
CA MET A 26 10.36 -6.40 1.27
C MET A 26 9.04 -5.97 1.89
N ILE A 27 8.35 -5.01 1.28
CA ILE A 27 7.03 -4.56 1.73
C ILE A 27 6.06 -4.75 0.57
N SER A 28 4.94 -5.41 0.85
CA SER A 28 3.83 -5.55 -0.11
C SER A 28 2.58 -4.82 0.36
N SER A 29 1.79 -4.37 -0.61
CA SER A 29 0.50 -3.71 -0.40
C SER A 29 -0.66 -4.71 -0.53
N SER A 30 -1.88 -4.23 -0.25
CA SER A 30 -3.07 -5.06 -0.19
C SER A 30 -4.22 -4.46 -1.00
N TRP A 31 -4.73 -5.21 -1.98
CA TRP A 31 -5.97 -4.89 -2.69
C TRP A 31 -7.13 -5.73 -2.12
N GLY A 32 -7.96 -6.37 -2.94
CA GLY A 32 -9.04 -7.27 -2.51
C GLY A 32 -8.95 -8.64 -3.17
N ALA A 33 -9.81 -9.57 -2.78
CA ALA A 33 -9.93 -10.84 -3.48
C ALA A 33 -10.63 -10.64 -4.85
N PRO A 34 -10.28 -11.40 -5.91
CA PRO A 34 -10.90 -11.27 -7.24
C PRO A 34 -12.43 -11.27 -7.25
N ALA A 35 -13.07 -12.05 -6.36
CA ALA A 35 -14.53 -12.08 -6.25
C ALA A 35 -15.15 -10.71 -5.90
N ALA A 36 -14.41 -9.82 -5.23
CA ALA A 36 -14.89 -8.52 -4.80
C ALA A 36 -14.88 -7.44 -5.89
N PHE A 37 -14.03 -7.56 -6.92
CA PHE A 37 -13.80 -6.50 -7.92
C PHE A 37 -14.03 -6.91 -9.37
N THR A 38 -14.06 -8.20 -9.70
CA THR A 38 -14.22 -8.69 -11.09
C THR A 38 -15.55 -8.32 -11.74
N LYS A 39 -16.56 -7.95 -10.95
CA LYS A 39 -17.87 -7.47 -11.40
C LYS A 39 -18.03 -5.94 -11.29
N GLY A 40 -16.93 -5.23 -11.11
CA GLY A 40 -16.91 -3.79 -10.85
C GLY A 40 -16.83 -3.46 -9.36
N PHE A 41 -16.53 -2.20 -9.07
CA PHE A 41 -16.44 -1.69 -7.71
C PHE A 41 -17.81 -1.61 -7.03
N ASN A 42 -17.88 -2.08 -5.80
CA ASN A 42 -19.05 -1.95 -4.93
C ASN A 42 -18.61 -1.31 -3.62
N LEU A 43 -19.25 -0.19 -3.25
CA LEU A 43 -18.92 0.53 -2.03
C LEU A 43 -19.18 -0.31 -0.78
N GLN A 44 -20.23 -1.14 -0.78
CA GLN A 44 -20.57 -1.99 0.36
C GLN A 44 -19.43 -2.97 0.68
N HIS A 45 -18.74 -3.48 -0.35
CA HIS A 45 -17.59 -4.39 -0.19
C HIS A 45 -16.43 -3.73 0.58
N VAL A 46 -16.32 -2.40 0.60
CA VAL A 46 -15.33 -1.69 1.40
C VAL A 46 -15.68 -1.82 2.88
N SER A 47 -16.94 -1.56 3.25
CA SER A 47 -17.43 -1.71 4.63
C SER A 47 -17.44 -3.16 5.10
N ASP A 48 -17.64 -4.11 4.19
CA ASP A 48 -17.58 -5.55 4.48
C ASP A 48 -16.14 -6.08 4.63
N GLY A 49 -15.12 -5.23 4.47
CA GLY A 49 -13.72 -5.59 4.63
C GLY A 49 -13.14 -6.42 3.47
N LEU A 50 -13.77 -6.40 2.30
CA LEU A 50 -13.31 -7.14 1.12
C LEU A 50 -12.20 -6.43 0.33
N TYR A 51 -11.83 -5.22 0.77
CA TYR A 51 -10.67 -4.48 0.29
C TYR A 51 -9.67 -4.23 1.42
N GLY A 52 -8.40 -4.34 1.07
CA GLY A 52 -7.28 -4.21 1.97
C GLY A 52 -6.97 -2.77 2.36
N ARG A 53 -6.26 -2.66 3.48
CA ARG A 53 -5.76 -1.42 4.07
C ARG A 53 -4.43 -1.62 4.79
N HIS A 54 -3.69 -2.67 4.42
CA HIS A 54 -2.52 -3.12 5.13
C HIS A 54 -1.27 -3.08 4.25
N LEU A 55 -0.13 -2.84 4.87
CA LEU A 55 1.17 -3.15 4.31
C LEU A 55 1.78 -4.33 5.06
N ASN A 56 2.38 -5.27 4.32
CA ASN A 56 2.96 -6.48 4.87
C ASN A 56 4.48 -6.43 4.73
N VAL A 57 5.19 -6.42 5.85
CA VAL A 57 6.64 -6.31 5.92
C VAL A 57 7.25 -7.70 6.07
N TYR A 58 8.05 -8.10 5.10
CA TYR A 58 8.74 -9.38 5.05
C TYR A 58 10.24 -9.23 5.29
N SER A 59 10.86 -10.24 5.89
CA SER A 59 12.30 -10.42 5.77
C SER A 59 12.65 -10.82 4.35
N TRP A 60 13.63 -10.13 3.77
CA TRP A 60 14.13 -10.40 2.43
C TRP A 60 15.57 -10.95 2.49
N PRO A 61 15.89 -12.04 1.77
CA PRO A 61 15.05 -12.78 0.83
C PRO A 61 14.25 -13.93 1.47
N ASP A 62 14.26 -14.07 2.80
CA ASP A 62 13.78 -15.27 3.48
C ASP A 62 12.26 -15.51 3.38
N GLY A 63 11.45 -14.49 3.08
CA GLY A 63 10.01 -14.64 2.89
C GLY A 63 9.20 -14.81 4.17
N GLU A 64 9.73 -14.39 5.33
CA GLU A 64 9.02 -14.44 6.61
C GLU A 64 8.28 -13.12 6.84
N LEU A 65 6.96 -13.16 7.01
CA LEU A 65 6.16 -12.00 7.41
C LEU A 65 6.54 -11.59 8.84
N LYS A 66 7.11 -10.38 9.00
CA LYS A 66 7.58 -9.83 10.28
C LYS A 66 6.58 -8.87 10.91
N GLN A 67 5.83 -8.14 10.09
CA GLN A 67 4.89 -7.13 10.58
C GLN A 67 3.78 -6.91 9.55
N THR A 68 2.56 -6.64 10.03
CA THR A 68 1.47 -6.09 9.23
C THR A 68 1.14 -4.71 9.78
N MET A 69 1.27 -3.68 8.94
CA MET A 69 0.90 -2.30 9.27
C MET A 69 -0.54 -2.05 8.83
N ASP A 70 -1.41 -1.64 9.75
CA ASP A 70 -2.79 -1.23 9.46
C ASP A 70 -2.81 0.28 9.17
N LEU A 71 -3.07 0.64 7.92
CA LEU A 71 -3.19 2.04 7.49
C LEU A 71 -4.52 2.67 7.92
N GLY A 72 -5.43 1.88 8.51
CA GLY A 72 -6.72 2.33 9.00
C GLY A 72 -7.62 2.89 7.90
N ASN A 73 -8.55 3.76 8.28
CA ASN A 73 -9.50 4.37 7.34
C ASN A 73 -8.87 5.43 6.44
N THR A 74 -7.58 5.73 6.62
CA THR A 74 -6.84 6.73 5.83
C THR A 74 -5.96 6.09 4.76
N GLY A 75 -5.87 4.76 4.71
CA GLY A 75 -5.12 4.04 3.68
C GLY A 75 -5.90 2.88 3.08
N LEU A 76 -7.11 3.14 2.57
CA LEU A 76 -7.94 2.13 1.90
C LEU A 76 -7.47 1.91 0.46
N LEU A 77 -7.40 0.64 0.05
CA LEU A 77 -6.87 0.17 -1.24
C LEU A 77 -5.46 0.74 -1.52
N PRO A 78 -4.45 0.38 -0.70
CA PRO A 78 -3.06 0.65 -1.02
C PRO A 78 -2.68 -0.15 -2.27
N LEU A 79 -2.36 0.54 -3.36
CA LEU A 79 -2.00 -0.05 -4.65
C LEU A 79 -0.48 -0.08 -4.81
N GLU A 80 0.06 0.72 -5.73
CA GLU A 80 1.48 0.77 -6.05
C GLU A 80 2.30 1.17 -4.81
N ILE A 81 3.44 0.51 -4.59
CA ILE A 81 4.33 0.77 -3.46
C ILE A 81 5.76 0.93 -3.95
N ARG A 82 6.44 1.99 -3.51
CA ARG A 82 7.83 2.25 -3.90
C ARG A 82 8.70 2.66 -2.74
N PHE A 83 9.84 1.98 -2.59
CA PHE A 83 10.95 2.52 -1.82
C PHE A 83 11.59 3.70 -2.58
N LEU A 84 12.25 4.59 -1.83
CA LEU A 84 13.22 5.51 -2.44
C LEU A 84 14.30 4.71 -3.20
N HIS A 85 14.80 5.28 -4.28
CA HIS A 85 15.81 4.65 -5.14
C HIS A 85 17.16 4.56 -4.45
N ASP A 86 17.53 5.53 -3.60
CA ASP A 86 18.73 5.46 -2.77
C ASP A 86 18.64 4.23 -1.83
N PRO A 87 19.45 3.19 -2.04
CA PRO A 87 19.34 1.95 -1.30
C PRO A 87 19.77 2.09 0.17
N SER A 88 20.35 3.21 0.58
CA SER A 88 20.66 3.50 1.99
C SER A 88 19.45 3.99 2.79
N LYS A 89 18.34 4.31 2.12
CA LYS A 89 17.11 4.81 2.75
C LYS A 89 16.17 3.66 3.11
N ASP A 90 15.60 3.79 4.29
CA ASP A 90 14.58 2.91 4.86
C ASP A 90 13.20 3.56 4.84
N THR A 91 12.90 4.29 3.77
CA THR A 91 11.65 5.03 3.58
C THR A 91 11.11 4.79 2.17
N GLY A 92 9.79 4.82 2.04
CA GLY A 92 9.09 4.77 0.76
C GLY A 92 7.67 5.28 0.89
N PHE A 93 6.91 5.13 -0.20
CA PHE A 93 5.54 5.61 -0.32
C PHE A 93 4.62 4.53 -0.89
N VAL A 94 3.34 4.61 -0.53
CA VAL A 94 2.26 3.82 -1.12
C VAL A 94 1.09 4.75 -1.48
N GLY A 95 0.51 4.53 -2.67
CA GLY A 95 -0.70 5.23 -3.10
C GLY A 95 -1.94 4.53 -2.58
N CYS A 96 -2.76 5.20 -1.78
CA CYS A 96 -4.01 4.66 -1.24
C CYS A 96 -5.20 5.18 -2.05
N ALA A 97 -5.65 4.39 -3.04
CA ALA A 97 -6.55 4.86 -4.08
C ALA A 97 -7.84 5.46 -3.54
N LEU A 98 -8.59 4.71 -2.73
CA LEU A 98 -9.93 5.15 -2.32
C LEU A 98 -9.92 6.37 -1.40
N THR A 99 -8.87 6.52 -0.60
CA THR A 99 -8.68 7.67 0.31
C THR A 99 -7.96 8.85 -0.34
N SER A 100 -7.36 8.65 -1.52
CA SER A 100 -6.56 9.65 -2.23
C SER A 100 -5.41 10.21 -1.40
N ASN A 101 -4.81 9.35 -0.57
CA ASN A 101 -3.66 9.68 0.26
C ASN A 101 -2.40 9.00 -0.27
N MET A 102 -1.29 9.73 -0.24
CA MET A 102 0.05 9.15 -0.29
C MET A 102 0.52 8.90 1.14
N VAL A 103 0.76 7.66 1.47
CA VAL A 103 1.26 7.26 2.79
C VAL A 103 2.75 7.00 2.68
N ARG A 104 3.53 7.69 3.51
CA ARG A 104 4.97 7.43 3.66
C ARG A 104 5.14 6.35 4.72
N PHE A 105 5.84 5.28 4.38
CA PHE A 105 6.27 4.28 5.36
C PHE A 105 7.78 4.41 5.60
N PHE A 106 8.21 4.10 6.81
CA PHE A 106 9.61 4.25 7.22
C PHE A 106 9.97 3.31 8.36
N LYS A 107 11.25 2.97 8.46
CA LYS A 107 11.76 2.17 9.58
C LYS A 107 11.98 3.06 10.80
N THR A 108 11.60 2.56 11.97
CA THR A 108 11.75 3.25 13.25
C THR A 108 13.08 2.89 13.92
N SER A 109 13.42 3.59 15.00
CA SER A 109 14.66 3.36 15.76
C SER A 109 14.73 1.99 16.42
N ASP A 110 13.58 1.35 16.71
CA ASP A 110 13.54 -0.01 17.26
C ASP A 110 13.60 -1.11 16.18
N GLY A 111 13.63 -0.70 14.91
CA GLY A 111 13.73 -1.59 13.75
C GLY A 111 12.40 -2.07 13.18
N SER A 112 11.27 -1.72 13.79
CA SER A 112 9.93 -1.90 13.21
C SER A 112 9.67 -0.88 12.09
N TRP A 113 8.53 -1.00 11.42
CA TRP A 113 8.08 -0.04 10.41
C TRP A 113 6.87 0.74 10.90
N SER A 114 6.81 2.02 10.52
CA SER A 114 5.68 2.90 10.79
C SER A 114 5.28 3.64 9.52
N HIS A 115 4.19 4.39 9.60
CA HIS A 115 3.66 5.13 8.47
C HIS A 115 2.93 6.40 8.89
N GLU A 116 2.86 7.35 7.97
CA GLU A 116 2.14 8.61 8.12
C GLU A 116 1.58 9.07 6.76
N ILE A 117 0.56 9.94 6.79
CA ILE A 117 0.04 10.58 5.58
C ILE A 117 1.02 11.70 5.20
N ALA A 118 1.61 11.61 4.01
CA ALA A 118 2.49 12.63 3.47
C ALA A 118 1.77 13.61 2.54
N ILE A 119 0.83 13.11 1.73
CA ILE A 119 0.03 13.91 0.79
C ILE A 119 -1.43 13.46 0.88
N SER A 120 -2.35 14.41 0.86
CA SER A 120 -3.78 14.14 0.79
C SER A 120 -4.41 15.00 -0.31
N VAL A 121 -5.08 14.35 -1.26
CA VAL A 121 -5.80 15.02 -2.35
C VAL A 121 -7.26 15.18 -1.94
N LYS A 122 -7.71 16.42 -1.83
CA LYS A 122 -9.09 16.72 -1.43
C LYS A 122 -10.07 16.27 -2.52
N PRO A 123 -11.19 15.62 -2.15
CA PRO A 123 -12.22 15.26 -3.11
C PRO A 123 -12.93 16.51 -3.66
N LEU A 124 -13.52 16.37 -4.84
CA LEU A 124 -14.24 17.46 -5.52
C LEU A 124 -15.74 17.19 -5.58
N LYS A 125 -16.54 18.24 -5.40
CA LYS A 125 -17.98 18.19 -5.65
C LYS A 125 -18.24 18.32 -7.14
N VAL A 126 -18.88 17.31 -7.72
CA VAL A 126 -19.18 17.23 -9.15
C VAL A 126 -20.63 16.82 -9.37
N LYS A 127 -21.17 17.08 -10.57
CA LYS A 127 -22.50 16.60 -10.97
C LYS A 127 -22.40 15.23 -11.62
N ASN A 128 -23.43 14.40 -11.50
CA ASN A 128 -23.56 13.07 -12.12
C ASN A 128 -22.48 12.05 -11.69
N TRP A 129 -21.97 12.16 -10.46
CA TRP A 129 -21.07 11.17 -9.88
C TRP A 129 -21.82 10.24 -8.92
N ILE A 130 -21.34 9.01 -8.80
CA ILE A 130 -21.98 7.94 -8.04
C ILE A 130 -21.84 8.10 -6.51
N LEU A 131 -20.84 8.87 -6.05
CA LEU A 131 -20.61 9.18 -4.63
C LEU A 131 -20.90 10.66 -4.30
N PRO A 132 -21.03 11.04 -3.02
CA PRO A 132 -21.27 12.44 -2.63
C PRO A 132 -20.20 13.42 -3.13
N GLU A 133 -18.94 12.97 -3.15
CA GLU A 133 -17.80 13.72 -3.68
C GLU A 133 -16.92 12.76 -4.49
N MET A 134 -16.21 13.29 -5.49
CA MET A 134 -15.30 12.54 -6.35
C MET A 134 -13.90 12.53 -5.72
N PRO A 135 -13.41 11.38 -5.21
CA PRO A 135 -12.05 11.27 -4.72
C PRO A 135 -11.04 11.39 -5.87
N GLY A 136 -9.80 11.74 -5.55
CA GLY A 136 -8.71 11.80 -6.52
C GLY A 136 -8.33 10.44 -7.11
N LEU A 137 -8.55 9.34 -6.36
CA LEU A 137 -8.25 7.97 -6.77
C LEU A 137 -6.81 7.79 -7.24
N ILE A 138 -5.84 8.01 -6.35
CA ILE A 138 -4.43 7.82 -6.68
C ILE A 138 -4.17 6.34 -6.97
N THR A 139 -4.15 5.97 -8.25
CA THR A 139 -3.93 4.59 -8.67
C THR A 139 -2.48 4.24 -8.92
N ASP A 140 -1.66 5.23 -9.27
CA ASP A 140 -0.23 5.10 -9.50
C ASP A 140 0.47 6.43 -9.17
N PHE A 141 1.77 6.36 -8.97
CA PHE A 141 2.69 7.49 -8.81
C PHE A 141 4.06 7.08 -9.37
N LEU A 142 5.10 7.89 -9.29
CA LEU A 142 6.47 7.43 -9.54
C LEU A 142 7.41 8.23 -8.63
N ILE A 143 8.63 7.76 -8.43
CA ILE A 143 9.68 8.53 -7.76
C ILE A 143 10.76 8.80 -8.79
N SER A 144 11.21 10.05 -8.93
CA SER A 144 12.33 10.37 -9.82
C SER A 144 13.59 9.63 -9.35
N LEU A 145 14.49 9.26 -10.27
CA LEU A 145 15.67 8.44 -9.95
C LEU A 145 16.62 9.08 -8.92
N ASP A 146 16.55 10.40 -8.75
CA ASP A 146 17.30 11.16 -7.76
C ASP A 146 16.53 11.41 -6.45
N ASP A 147 15.37 10.76 -6.27
CA ASP A 147 14.49 10.84 -5.10
C ASP A 147 13.96 12.26 -4.77
N ARG A 148 13.99 13.18 -5.75
CA ARG A 148 13.57 14.58 -5.54
C ARG A 148 12.10 14.84 -5.81
N PHE A 149 11.49 14.06 -6.70
CA PHE A 149 10.10 14.23 -7.10
C PHE A 149 9.31 12.95 -6.88
N LEU A 150 8.07 13.16 -6.45
CA LEU A 150 7.02 12.16 -6.26
C LEU A 150 5.82 12.55 -7.13
#